data_AF-A0A238BUS3-F1
#
_entry.id   AF-A0A238BUS3-F1
#
_cell.length_a   1.000
_cell.length_b   1.000
_cell.length_c   1.000
_cell.angle_alpha   90.00
_cell.angle_beta   90.00
_cell.angle_gamma   90.00
#
_symmetry.space_group_name_H-M   'P 1'
#
loop_
_entity.id
_entity.type
_entity.pdbx_description
1 polymer ?
#
loop_
_entity_poly.entity_id
_entity_poly.type
_entity_poly.pdbx_seq_one_letter_code
_entity_poly.pdbx_strand_id
1 'polypeptide(L)'
;MFFVTVTVLAGAIFHNAMDYGKVLVAFGSILCPILSITSSYGIISLLGIRTNSLMMVMPFLIMGIGVDDAFLMIHPWQRLALHTSSASVRLGLVFEEVGPSITITSLTNFISFSIGALTPTPEIRLFCISAAIAMGLDYLYELILFGPVLALASHCEKRNKKYTISSCSEKTLLHGWRLQIDTFMKWVLKMYCRILEHRCFMVILFVAVLIYWYFAIIGALRIKTRLDTVKILPRDSPIQKPNRILNDIIWNEYHPVTILINNPLDIRKRQTMQRFWQLVDDFESLPLCKGNISTLLWLRDYEHYYKHGDAISSLWSFFSFGDTESTSKISHSETGLDYDKLESFLESPFYKHWNTCMIVTKTNNGLRVNRFWFIVAYRNTSTWEVRIELMEKWREIADNYKDLNVTVWEANGMFVDQMLSLKTVAIQTGTLTLICMTIVCALFIPNPCSIITASIAIASISLGVFGFLSWWNFDLDPVTTVAMLMSIGLSVDFTAHVSYHYQLTNRREIQNKKIVKIPIKGTHEKLEHTLQTVGWPMIQAGASTVMCVLPLIFLQSYAPMVFVKTIILVVSWSLLHGLIILPALLGALPDCLTNANCYRTFLSTSSQKSCRYMEPHEMDLMDGQEMESND
;
A
#
# COMPACT_ATOMS: atom_id res chain seq x y z
N MET A 1 -1.56 23.15 -6.47
CA MET A 1 -2.24 24.35 -7.04
C MET A 1 -1.42 25.03 -8.11
N PHE A 2 -0.28 25.67 -7.76
CA PHE A 2 0.52 26.44 -8.72
C PHE A 2 0.96 25.64 -9.95
N PHE A 3 1.43 24.41 -9.76
CA PHE A 3 1.83 23.54 -10.88
C PHE A 3 0.67 23.30 -11.85
N VAL A 4 -0.49 22.88 -11.33
CA VAL A 4 -1.69 22.57 -12.13
C VAL A 4 -2.19 23.79 -12.90
N THR A 5 -2.27 24.95 -12.26
CA THR A 5 -2.74 26.17 -12.94
C THR A 5 -1.78 26.57 -14.06
N VAL A 6 -0.47 26.52 -13.81
CA VAL A 6 0.56 26.83 -14.83
C VAL A 6 0.49 25.85 -16.00
N THR A 7 0.35 24.55 -15.76
CA THR A 7 0.30 23.54 -16.83
C THR A 7 -0.99 23.64 -17.65
N VAL A 8 -2.14 23.86 -17.02
CA VAL A 8 -3.42 24.05 -17.73
C VAL A 8 -3.38 25.30 -18.60
N LEU A 9 -2.85 26.41 -18.08
CA LEU A 9 -2.70 27.66 -18.82
C LEU A 9 -1.69 27.53 -19.95
N ALA A 10 -0.55 26.87 -19.73
CA ALA A 10 0.45 26.60 -20.77
C ALA A 10 -0.13 25.77 -21.93
N GLY A 11 -0.90 24.71 -21.62
CA GLY A 11 -1.61 23.91 -22.64
C GLY A 11 -2.66 24.72 -23.41
N ALA A 12 -3.41 25.57 -22.71
CA ALA A 12 -4.38 26.45 -23.33
C ALA A 12 -3.73 27.51 -24.25
N ILE A 13 -2.56 28.05 -23.87
CA ILE A 13 -1.75 28.93 -24.72
C ILE A 13 -1.31 28.19 -25.97
N PHE A 14 -0.88 26.93 -25.85
CA PHE A 14 -0.42 26.13 -26.97
C PHE A 14 -1.54 25.85 -27.98
N HIS A 15 -2.71 25.41 -27.51
CA HIS A 15 -3.88 25.10 -28.35
C HIS A 15 -4.72 26.32 -28.77
N ASN A 16 -4.24 27.55 -28.53
CA ASN A 16 -4.98 28.78 -28.83
C ASN A 16 -6.39 28.86 -28.22
N ALA A 17 -6.60 28.20 -27.08
CA ALA A 17 -7.87 28.14 -26.38
C ALA A 17 -7.81 28.97 -25.08
N MET A 18 -7.12 30.11 -25.09
CA MET A 18 -6.96 30.95 -23.90
C MET A 18 -8.20 31.81 -23.66
N ASP A 19 -8.95 31.44 -22.63
CA ASP A 19 -10.16 32.12 -22.20
C ASP A 19 -10.26 32.16 -20.67
N TYR A 20 -11.10 33.04 -20.12
CA TYR A 20 -11.37 33.09 -18.68
C TYR A 20 -11.89 31.76 -18.13
N GLY A 21 -12.56 30.96 -18.97
CA GLY A 21 -13.01 29.60 -18.63
C GLY A 21 -11.87 28.63 -18.28
N LYS A 22 -10.63 28.86 -18.73
CA LYS A 22 -9.50 27.96 -18.39
C LYS A 22 -9.05 28.07 -16.94
N VAL A 23 -9.27 29.23 -16.30
CA VAL A 23 -9.09 29.38 -14.85
C VAL A 23 -10.13 28.53 -14.11
N LEU A 24 -11.37 28.48 -14.60
CA LEU A 24 -12.42 27.62 -14.06
C LEU A 24 -12.09 26.13 -14.23
N VAL A 25 -11.52 25.72 -15.37
CA VAL A 25 -11.05 24.34 -15.58
C VAL A 25 -9.94 23.98 -14.58
N ALA A 26 -8.94 24.84 -14.41
CA ALA A 26 -7.87 24.58 -13.46
C ALA A 26 -8.41 24.49 -12.01
N PHE A 27 -9.32 25.40 -11.63
CA PHE A 27 -9.97 25.33 -10.32
C PHE A 27 -10.82 24.07 -10.16
N GLY A 28 -11.59 23.68 -11.18
CA GLY A 28 -12.40 22.47 -11.20
C GLY A 28 -11.57 21.20 -10.98
N SER A 29 -10.45 21.06 -11.70
CA SER A 29 -9.55 19.90 -11.57
C SER A 29 -8.95 19.74 -10.17
N ILE A 30 -8.85 20.84 -9.43
CA ILE A 30 -8.36 20.87 -8.05
C ILE A 30 -9.50 20.65 -7.06
N LEU A 31 -10.69 21.13 -7.39
CA LEU A 31 -11.85 21.11 -6.52
C LEU A 31 -12.36 19.69 -6.30
N CYS A 32 -12.38 18.82 -7.33
CA CYS A 32 -12.87 17.45 -7.20
C CYS A 32 -12.10 16.66 -6.12
N PRO A 33 -10.74 16.60 -6.15
CA PRO A 33 -10.00 15.89 -5.13
C PRO A 33 -10.15 16.49 -3.73
N ILE A 34 -10.22 17.83 -3.60
CA ILE A 34 -10.45 18.48 -2.30
C ILE A 34 -11.81 18.07 -1.72
N LEU A 35 -12.86 18.14 -2.54
CA LEU A 35 -14.20 17.74 -2.11
C LEU A 35 -14.22 16.27 -1.71
N SER A 36 -13.57 15.41 -2.48
CA SER A 36 -13.44 13.98 -2.15
C SER A 36 -12.77 13.76 -0.79
N ILE A 37 -11.61 14.39 -0.55
CA ILE A 37 -10.86 14.29 0.70
C ILE A 37 -11.71 14.77 1.88
N THR A 38 -12.34 15.95 1.75
CA THR A 38 -13.17 16.52 2.83
C THR A 38 -14.41 15.67 3.11
N SER A 39 -15.10 15.18 2.08
CA SER A 39 -16.24 14.27 2.21
C SER A 39 -15.84 12.95 2.86
N SER A 40 -14.68 12.39 2.51
CA SER A 40 -14.17 11.16 3.13
C SER A 40 -13.93 11.34 4.63
N TYR A 41 -13.24 12.41 5.06
CA TYR A 41 -13.10 12.70 6.50
C TYR A 41 -14.44 12.92 7.19
N GLY A 42 -15.40 13.56 6.51
CA GLY A 42 -16.76 13.73 7.00
C GLY A 42 -17.46 12.39 7.25
N ILE A 43 -17.41 11.46 6.29
CA ILE A 43 -18.00 10.12 6.40
C ILE A 43 -17.33 9.32 7.54
N ILE A 44 -16.00 9.34 7.60
CA ILE A 44 -15.24 8.64 8.65
C ILE A 44 -15.60 9.19 10.03
N SER A 45 -15.70 10.51 10.16
CA SER A 45 -16.09 11.16 11.41
C SER A 45 -17.54 10.82 11.80
N LEU A 46 -18.46 10.74 10.83
CA LEU A 46 -19.86 10.34 11.06
C LEU A 46 -19.98 8.89 11.53
N LEU A 47 -19.10 8.01 11.04
CA LEU A 47 -19.02 6.61 11.48
C LEU A 47 -18.31 6.43 12.84
N GLY A 48 -17.84 7.52 13.47
CA GLY A 48 -17.14 7.47 14.75
C GLY A 48 -15.74 6.85 14.69
N ILE A 49 -15.14 6.79 13.50
CA ILE A 49 -13.81 6.23 13.29
C ILE A 49 -12.75 7.29 13.63
N ARG A 50 -11.74 6.93 14.43
CA ARG A 50 -10.68 7.88 14.83
C ARG A 50 -9.79 8.26 13.64
N THR A 51 -9.37 9.52 13.58
CA THR A 51 -8.34 9.98 12.65
C THR A 51 -6.94 9.68 13.21
N ASN A 52 -6.03 9.23 12.35
CA ASN A 52 -4.64 8.93 12.73
C ASN A 52 -3.62 9.76 11.94
N SER A 53 -2.34 9.63 12.30
CA SER A 53 -1.25 10.39 11.67
C SER A 53 -1.01 10.00 10.21
N LEU A 54 -1.22 8.74 9.82
CA LEU A 54 -1.10 8.28 8.43
C LEU A 54 -2.19 8.88 7.55
N MET A 55 -3.41 9.03 8.07
CA MET A 55 -4.49 9.70 7.38
C MET A 55 -4.14 11.16 7.08
N MET A 56 -3.26 11.84 7.82
CA MET A 56 -2.82 13.19 7.47
C MET A 56 -1.93 13.26 6.22
N VAL A 57 -1.38 12.13 5.76
CA VAL A 57 -0.64 12.03 4.50
C VAL A 57 -1.60 11.87 3.30
N MET A 58 -2.79 11.30 3.55
CA MET A 58 -3.82 11.01 2.53
C MET A 58 -4.16 12.19 1.62
N PRO A 59 -4.32 13.45 2.09
CA PRO A 59 -4.70 14.56 1.21
C PRO A 59 -3.70 14.84 0.09
N PHE A 60 -2.40 14.72 0.38
CA PHE A 60 -1.34 14.94 -0.60
C PHE A 60 -1.29 13.82 -1.65
N LEU A 61 -1.54 12.59 -1.19
CA LEU A 61 -1.60 11.42 -2.05
C LEU A 61 -2.80 11.50 -3.01
N ILE A 62 -4.01 11.68 -2.47
CA ILE A 62 -5.24 11.66 -3.26
C ILE A 62 -5.31 12.85 -4.21
N MET A 63 -4.83 14.03 -3.80
CA MET A 63 -4.69 15.17 -4.69
C MET A 63 -3.78 14.86 -5.89
N GLY A 64 -2.70 14.10 -5.67
CA GLY A 64 -1.78 13.73 -6.76
C GLY A 64 -2.37 12.71 -7.73
N ILE A 65 -3.31 11.87 -7.28
CA ILE A 65 -3.97 10.86 -8.12
C ILE A 65 -5.19 11.46 -8.83
N GLY A 66 -6.07 12.18 -8.12
CA GLY A 66 -7.29 12.73 -8.72
C GLY A 66 -7.04 13.81 -9.78
N VAL A 67 -5.95 14.57 -9.65
CA VAL A 67 -5.55 15.55 -10.66
C VAL A 67 -5.05 14.88 -11.96
N ASP A 68 -4.56 13.64 -11.90
CA ASP A 68 -4.15 12.86 -13.07
C ASP A 68 -5.34 12.64 -14.02
N ASP A 69 -6.43 12.10 -13.49
CA ASP A 69 -7.67 11.83 -14.23
C ASP A 69 -8.21 13.11 -14.90
N ALA A 70 -8.13 14.24 -14.20
CA ALA A 70 -8.51 15.55 -14.75
C ALA A 70 -7.62 15.98 -15.93
N PHE A 71 -6.30 15.73 -15.89
CA PHE A 71 -5.42 16.05 -17.03
C PHE A 71 -5.71 15.20 -18.26
N LEU A 72 -6.03 13.91 -18.06
CA LEU A 72 -6.44 13.03 -19.14
C LEU A 72 -7.72 13.53 -19.82
N MET A 73 -8.67 14.15 -19.10
CA MET A 73 -9.84 14.79 -19.69
C MET A 73 -9.54 16.15 -20.34
N ILE A 74 -8.72 16.98 -19.70
CA ILE A 74 -8.40 18.34 -20.16
C ILE A 74 -7.67 18.31 -21.51
N HIS A 75 -6.77 17.35 -21.73
CA HIS A 75 -5.98 17.28 -22.96
C HIS A 75 -6.81 17.13 -24.24
N PRO A 76 -7.64 16.08 -24.42
CA PRO A 76 -8.51 15.97 -25.58
C PRO A 76 -9.56 17.07 -25.59
N TRP A 77 -10.04 17.54 -24.43
CA TRP A 77 -10.91 18.71 -24.37
C TRP A 77 -10.27 19.93 -25.04
N GLN A 78 -9.01 20.27 -24.71
CA GLN A 78 -8.29 21.39 -25.33
C GLN A 78 -8.00 21.15 -26.82
N ARG A 79 -7.63 19.92 -27.19
CA ARG A 79 -7.40 19.53 -28.60
C ARG A 79 -8.66 19.70 -29.46
N LEU A 80 -9.83 19.33 -28.94
CA LEU A 80 -11.12 19.40 -29.63
C LEU A 80 -11.72 20.82 -29.69
N ALA A 81 -11.17 21.78 -28.93
CA ALA A 81 -11.68 23.16 -28.85
C ALA A 81 -11.78 23.84 -30.22
N LEU A 82 -10.85 23.52 -31.12
CA LEU A 82 -10.74 24.14 -32.43
C LEU A 82 -11.63 23.47 -33.49
N HIS A 83 -12.13 22.26 -33.22
CA HIS A 83 -12.82 21.42 -34.21
C HIS A 83 -14.34 21.33 -33.99
N THR A 84 -14.83 21.48 -32.75
CA THR A 84 -16.24 21.29 -32.40
C THR A 84 -16.82 22.51 -31.69
N SER A 85 -17.96 23.01 -32.17
CA SER A 85 -18.62 24.20 -31.59
C SER A 85 -19.65 23.90 -30.49
N SER A 86 -20.21 22.68 -30.43
CA SER A 86 -21.19 22.30 -29.40
C SER A 86 -20.52 21.64 -28.20
N ALA A 87 -20.75 22.20 -27.01
CA ALA A 87 -20.17 21.71 -25.76
C ALA A 87 -20.60 20.27 -25.43
N SER A 88 -21.85 19.91 -25.73
CA SER A 88 -22.39 18.56 -25.51
C SER A 88 -21.69 17.49 -26.34
N VAL A 89 -21.54 17.73 -27.65
CA VAL A 89 -20.84 16.80 -28.56
C VAL A 89 -19.37 16.70 -28.20
N ARG A 90 -18.72 17.82 -27.86
CA ARG A 90 -17.32 17.83 -27.41
C ARG A 90 -17.15 17.02 -26.12
N LEU A 91 -18.04 17.18 -25.15
CA LEU A 91 -18.00 16.43 -23.89
C LEU A 91 -18.22 14.93 -24.12
N GLY A 92 -19.19 14.58 -24.98
CA GLY A 92 -19.43 13.18 -25.38
C GLY A 92 -18.21 12.53 -26.04
N LEU A 93 -17.51 13.25 -26.91
CA LEU A 93 -16.27 12.78 -27.53
C LEU A 93 -15.14 12.58 -26.52
N VAL A 94 -15.00 13.49 -25.54
CA VAL A 94 -14.00 13.35 -24.46
C VAL A 94 -14.29 12.14 -23.58
N PHE A 95 -15.54 11.94 -23.15
CA PHE A 95 -15.92 10.77 -22.35
C PHE A 95 -15.79 9.46 -23.14
N GLU A 96 -16.08 9.46 -24.43
CA GLU A 96 -15.88 8.28 -25.27
C GLU A 96 -14.39 7.91 -25.42
N GLU A 97 -13.50 8.91 -25.51
CA GLU A 97 -12.05 8.69 -25.67
C GLU A 97 -11.35 8.32 -24.37
N VAL A 98 -11.72 8.97 -23.25
CA VAL A 98 -10.97 8.90 -21.98
C VAL A 98 -11.75 8.22 -20.85
N GLY A 99 -13.08 8.12 -20.94
CA GLY A 99 -13.92 7.55 -19.89
C GLY A 99 -13.50 6.14 -19.46
N PRO A 100 -13.36 5.15 -20.38
CA PRO A 100 -12.91 3.81 -20.02
C PRO A 100 -11.55 3.81 -19.33
N SER A 101 -10.65 4.67 -19.79
CA SER A 101 -9.32 4.89 -19.24
C SER A 101 -9.38 5.34 -17.78
N ILE A 102 -10.15 6.38 -17.46
CA ILE A 102 -10.33 6.91 -16.09
C ILE A 102 -11.04 5.90 -15.18
N THR A 103 -11.99 5.14 -15.71
CA THR A 103 -12.64 4.08 -14.92
C THR A 103 -11.65 2.98 -14.51
N ILE A 104 -10.69 2.62 -15.37
CA ILE A 104 -9.66 1.63 -15.03
C ILE A 104 -8.78 2.14 -13.89
N THR A 105 -8.27 3.38 -13.99
CA THR A 105 -7.37 3.97 -12.98
C THR A 105 -8.06 4.10 -11.63
N SER A 106 -9.25 4.69 -11.62
CA SER A 106 -10.05 4.86 -10.41
C SER A 106 -10.44 3.53 -9.75
N LEU A 107 -10.87 2.54 -10.54
CA LEU A 107 -11.26 1.22 -10.01
C LEU A 107 -10.06 0.44 -9.46
N THR A 108 -8.92 0.48 -10.16
CA THR A 108 -7.70 -0.20 -9.71
C THR A 108 -7.15 0.41 -8.42
N ASN A 109 -7.12 1.74 -8.31
CA ASN A 109 -6.73 2.42 -7.08
C ASN A 109 -7.70 2.14 -5.92
N PHE A 110 -9.02 2.17 -6.17
CA PHE A 110 -10.03 1.79 -5.17
C PHE A 110 -9.84 0.36 -4.64
N ILE A 111 -9.65 -0.61 -5.55
CA ILE A 111 -9.44 -2.02 -5.18
C ILE A 111 -8.13 -2.19 -4.43
N SER A 112 -7.04 -1.53 -4.85
CA SER A 112 -5.74 -1.61 -4.19
C SER A 112 -5.82 -1.18 -2.72
N PHE A 113 -6.42 -0.01 -2.44
CA PHE A 113 -6.62 0.44 -1.07
C PHE A 113 -7.62 -0.44 -0.31
N SER A 114 -8.64 -0.99 -0.97
CA SER A 114 -9.56 -1.95 -0.34
C SER A 114 -8.85 -3.24 0.09
N ILE A 115 -7.90 -3.75 -0.69
CA ILE A 115 -7.05 -4.89 -0.29
C ILE A 115 -6.13 -4.48 0.87
N GLY A 116 -5.58 -3.26 0.85
CA GLY A 116 -4.80 -2.69 1.95
C GLY A 116 -5.57 -2.63 3.29
N ALA A 117 -6.89 -2.48 3.24
CA ALA A 117 -7.75 -2.51 4.43
C ALA A 117 -7.81 -3.90 5.10
N LEU A 118 -7.40 -4.98 4.43
CA LEU A 118 -7.35 -6.32 5.00
C LEU A 118 -6.10 -6.56 5.87
N THR A 119 -5.18 -5.60 5.92
CA THR A 119 -3.96 -5.73 6.73
C THR A 119 -4.28 -5.79 8.24
N PRO A 120 -3.52 -6.57 9.02
CA PRO A 120 -3.78 -6.76 10.45
C PRO A 120 -3.42 -5.53 11.29
N THR A 121 -2.64 -4.59 10.76
CA THR A 121 -2.20 -3.39 11.50
C THR A 121 -3.30 -2.34 11.51
N PRO A 122 -3.92 -2.01 12.67
CA PRO A 122 -5.13 -1.19 12.72
C PRO A 122 -4.97 0.21 12.11
N GLU A 123 -3.84 0.87 12.37
CA GLU A 123 -3.58 2.23 11.86
C GLU A 123 -3.51 2.29 10.33
N ILE A 124 -2.97 1.24 9.72
CA ILE A 124 -2.90 1.12 8.27
C ILE A 124 -4.25 0.80 7.69
N ARG A 125 -4.99 -0.12 8.32
CA ARG A 125 -6.34 -0.47 7.88
C ARG A 125 -7.22 0.77 7.83
N LEU A 126 -7.18 1.62 8.86
CA LEU A 126 -7.92 2.88 8.88
C LEU A 126 -7.49 3.83 7.75
N PHE A 127 -6.20 3.99 7.52
CA PHE A 127 -5.66 4.77 6.40
C PHE A 127 -6.19 4.24 5.05
N CYS A 128 -6.13 2.93 4.83
CA CYS A 128 -6.54 2.31 3.58
C CYS A 128 -8.06 2.40 3.34
N ILE A 129 -8.88 2.21 4.38
CA ILE A 129 -10.34 2.43 4.29
C ILE A 129 -10.65 3.87 3.90
N SER A 130 -9.98 4.83 4.54
CA SER A 130 -10.17 6.26 4.29
C SER A 130 -9.77 6.64 2.87
N ALA A 131 -8.63 6.11 2.40
CA ALA A 131 -8.14 6.31 1.05
C ALA A 131 -9.07 5.66 0.01
N ALA A 132 -9.57 4.45 0.25
CA ALA A 132 -10.52 3.79 -0.65
C ALA A 132 -11.82 4.61 -0.80
N ILE A 133 -12.40 5.09 0.30
CA ILE A 133 -13.60 5.95 0.26
C ILE A 133 -13.33 7.22 -0.55
N ALA A 134 -12.20 7.88 -0.30
CA ALA A 134 -11.84 9.09 -1.03
C ALA A 134 -11.59 8.80 -2.52
N MET A 135 -10.85 7.74 -2.90
CA MET A 135 -10.69 7.39 -4.32
C MET A 135 -12.03 7.11 -5.01
N GLY A 136 -12.97 6.45 -4.33
CA GLY A 136 -14.31 6.20 -4.88
C GLY A 136 -15.15 7.48 -5.06
N LEU A 137 -15.07 8.42 -4.11
CA LEU A 137 -15.73 9.72 -4.21
C LEU A 137 -15.08 10.65 -5.24
N ASP A 138 -13.76 10.56 -5.39
CA ASP A 138 -13.00 11.34 -6.36
C ASP A 138 -13.41 10.98 -7.78
N TYR A 139 -13.47 9.68 -8.09
CA TYR A 139 -14.02 9.18 -9.36
C TYR A 139 -15.44 9.68 -9.63
N LEU A 140 -16.31 9.65 -8.61
CA LEU A 140 -17.69 10.11 -8.74
C LEU A 140 -17.77 11.61 -9.03
N TYR A 141 -16.96 12.42 -8.34
CA TYR A 141 -16.89 13.86 -8.56
C TYR A 141 -16.25 14.20 -9.90
N GLU A 142 -15.28 13.42 -10.38
CA GLU A 142 -14.69 13.65 -11.69
C GLU A 142 -15.72 13.43 -12.81
N LEU A 143 -16.51 12.36 -12.75
CA LEU A 143 -17.55 12.11 -13.74
C LEU A 143 -18.73 13.10 -13.66
N ILE A 144 -19.21 13.38 -12.44
CA ILE A 144 -20.47 14.14 -12.24
C ILE A 144 -20.23 15.65 -12.17
N LEU A 145 -19.12 16.09 -11.57
CA LEU A 145 -18.83 17.51 -11.34
C LEU A 145 -17.90 18.09 -12.42
N PHE A 146 -16.79 17.40 -12.74
CA PHE A 146 -15.78 17.97 -13.63
C PHE A 146 -16.26 18.09 -15.08
N GLY A 147 -17.01 17.10 -15.59
CA GLY A 147 -17.63 17.15 -16.91
C GLY A 147 -18.49 18.41 -17.15
N PRO A 148 -19.47 18.71 -16.29
CA PRO A 148 -20.22 19.96 -16.35
C PRO A 148 -19.36 21.23 -16.21
N VAL A 149 -18.32 21.21 -15.38
CA VAL A 149 -17.38 22.34 -15.26
C VAL A 149 -16.67 22.61 -16.59
N LEU A 150 -16.25 21.56 -17.32
CA LEU A 150 -15.71 21.71 -18.68
C LEU A 150 -16.74 22.33 -19.64
N ALA A 151 -17.99 21.86 -19.61
CA ALA A 151 -19.06 22.38 -20.46
C ALA A 151 -19.39 23.86 -20.16
N LEU A 152 -19.40 24.25 -18.88
CA LEU A 152 -19.55 25.64 -18.44
C LEU A 152 -18.36 26.50 -18.86
N ALA A 153 -17.14 25.99 -18.71
CA ALA A 153 -15.94 26.68 -19.18
C ALA A 153 -15.99 26.95 -20.70
N SER A 154 -16.62 26.06 -21.48
CA SER A 154 -16.85 26.25 -22.92
C SER A 154 -17.74 27.46 -23.23
N HIS A 155 -18.71 27.80 -22.38
CA HIS A 155 -19.56 28.98 -22.60
C HIS A 155 -18.79 30.29 -22.46
N CYS A 156 -17.71 30.28 -21.67
CA CYS A 156 -16.81 31.42 -21.53
C CYS A 156 -15.78 31.52 -22.67
N GLU A 157 -15.65 30.51 -23.53
CA GLU A 157 -14.77 30.56 -24.71
C GLU A 157 -15.36 31.56 -25.72
N LYS A 158 -14.64 32.65 -26.03
CA LYS A 158 -15.15 33.65 -26.97
C LYS A 158 -15.35 33.01 -28.33
N ARG A 159 -16.59 32.99 -28.84
CA ARG A 159 -16.95 32.53 -30.18
C ARG A 159 -16.30 33.45 -31.24
N ASN A 160 -15.03 33.22 -31.55
CA ASN A 160 -14.31 33.97 -32.56
C ASN A 160 -14.88 33.63 -33.95
N LYS A 161 -15.91 34.36 -34.38
CA LYS A 161 -16.56 34.28 -35.71
C LYS A 161 -15.59 34.47 -36.89
N LYS A 162 -14.32 34.88 -36.65
CA LYS A 162 -13.31 35.15 -37.70
C LYS A 162 -12.71 33.92 -38.38
N TYR A 163 -12.93 32.70 -37.89
CA TYR A 163 -12.43 31.46 -38.52
C TYR A 163 -13.49 30.70 -39.31
N THR A 164 -14.50 31.40 -39.82
CA THR A 164 -15.49 30.84 -40.75
C THR A 164 -15.01 31.05 -42.19
N ILE A 165 -13.85 30.49 -42.59
CA ILE A 165 -13.38 30.56 -43.98
C ILE A 165 -12.82 29.20 -44.44
N SER A 166 -13.52 28.65 -45.43
CA SER A 166 -13.13 27.69 -46.48
C SER A 166 -12.31 26.44 -46.11
N SER A 167 -12.94 25.28 -46.32
CA SER A 167 -12.43 24.21 -47.19
C SER A 167 -11.02 24.46 -47.76
N CYS A 168 -9.97 24.03 -47.05
CA CYS A 168 -8.75 23.40 -47.59
C CYS A 168 -7.63 23.37 -46.54
N SER A 169 -7.11 22.16 -46.30
CA SER A 169 -5.86 21.85 -45.60
C SER A 169 -5.78 22.21 -44.10
N GLU A 170 -5.66 21.17 -43.29
CA GLU A 170 -5.35 21.12 -41.85
C GLU A 170 -4.15 22.00 -41.40
N LYS A 171 -3.37 22.55 -42.33
CA LYS A 171 -2.15 23.33 -42.10
C LYS A 171 -2.35 24.81 -41.74
N THR A 172 -3.57 25.36 -41.82
CA THR A 172 -3.79 26.83 -41.71
C THR A 172 -4.21 27.35 -40.33
N LEU A 173 -4.31 26.51 -39.29
CA LEU A 173 -4.86 26.93 -37.98
C LEU A 173 -3.81 27.36 -36.93
N LEU A 174 -2.55 26.94 -37.08
CA LEU A 174 -1.43 27.31 -36.21
C LEU A 174 -0.50 28.30 -36.94
N HIS A 175 -0.33 29.52 -36.41
CA HIS A 175 0.57 30.55 -36.97
C HIS A 175 1.78 30.83 -36.06
N GLY A 176 2.93 31.12 -36.68
CA GLY A 176 4.16 31.58 -35.99
C GLY A 176 4.91 30.50 -35.22
N TRP A 177 5.38 30.85 -34.01
CA TRP A 177 6.18 29.98 -33.14
C TRP A 177 5.49 28.68 -32.73
N ARG A 178 4.15 28.65 -32.69
CA ARG A 178 3.38 27.44 -32.33
C ARG A 178 3.43 26.36 -33.40
N LEU A 179 3.39 26.75 -34.68
CA LEU A 179 3.56 25.81 -35.78
C LEU A 179 4.96 25.20 -35.75
N GLN A 180 5.98 26.00 -35.39
CA GLN A 180 7.34 25.49 -35.20
C GLN A 180 7.40 24.46 -34.07
N ILE A 181 6.75 24.72 -32.92
CA ILE A 181 6.69 23.76 -31.82
C ILE A 181 5.91 22.50 -32.21
N ASP A 182 4.72 22.61 -32.81
CA ASP A 182 3.94 21.43 -33.23
C ASP A 182 4.70 20.59 -34.28
N THR A 183 5.35 21.24 -35.24
CA THR A 183 6.19 20.57 -36.23
C THR A 183 7.40 19.90 -35.57
N PHE A 184 8.03 20.57 -34.61
CA PHE A 184 9.12 20.01 -33.82
C PHE A 184 8.66 18.83 -32.98
N MET A 185 7.54 18.92 -32.27
CA MET A 185 6.99 17.84 -31.45
C MET A 185 6.58 16.63 -32.29
N LYS A 186 5.97 16.85 -33.47
CA LYS A 186 5.70 15.77 -34.44
C LYS A 186 6.98 15.15 -34.98
N TRP A 187 8.01 15.95 -35.23
CA TRP A 187 9.32 15.43 -35.63
C TRP A 187 9.97 14.60 -34.52
N VAL A 188 9.95 15.08 -33.27
CA VAL A 188 10.43 14.35 -32.10
C VAL A 188 9.67 13.04 -31.92
N LEU A 189 8.34 13.07 -32.01
CA LEU A 189 7.50 11.88 -31.92
C LEU A 189 7.85 10.84 -32.99
N LYS A 190 8.02 11.26 -34.25
CA LYS A 190 8.41 10.36 -35.34
C LYS A 190 9.81 9.78 -35.16
N MET A 191 10.75 10.59 -34.65
CA MET A 191 12.08 10.09 -34.29
C MET A 191 12.01 9.09 -33.15
N TYR A 192 11.21 9.38 -32.13
CA TYR A 192 11.00 8.52 -30.98
C TYR A 192 10.38 7.17 -31.39
N CYS A 193 9.33 7.16 -32.21
CA CYS A 193 8.72 5.94 -32.74
C CYS A 193 9.72 5.10 -33.55
N ARG A 194 10.51 5.76 -34.42
CA ARG A 194 11.55 5.07 -35.21
C ARG A 194 12.65 4.46 -34.33
N ILE A 195 13.02 5.14 -33.23
CA ILE A 195 13.98 4.60 -32.27
C ILE A 195 13.41 3.38 -31.57
N LEU A 196 12.16 3.47 -31.08
CA LEU A 196 11.48 2.36 -30.40
C LEU A 196 11.41 1.12 -31.29
N GLU A 197 11.09 1.26 -32.57
CA GLU A 197 10.99 0.13 -33.52
C GLU A 197 12.35 -0.46 -33.93
N HIS A 198 13.45 0.24 -33.71
CA HIS A 198 14.74 -0.18 -34.20
C HIS A 198 15.23 -1.46 -33.49
N ARG A 199 15.57 -2.51 -34.24
CA ARG A 199 15.97 -3.82 -33.67
C ARG A 199 17.14 -3.74 -32.70
N CYS A 200 18.15 -2.91 -32.98
CA CYS A 200 19.27 -2.73 -32.05
C CYS A 200 18.83 -2.07 -30.74
N PHE A 201 17.90 -1.11 -30.82
CA PHE A 201 17.35 -0.46 -29.63
C PHE A 201 16.57 -1.46 -28.78
N MET A 202 15.77 -2.34 -29.41
CA MET A 202 15.08 -3.43 -28.72
C MET A 202 16.02 -4.37 -27.97
N VAL A 203 17.14 -4.77 -28.59
CA VAL A 203 18.13 -5.63 -27.93
C VAL A 203 18.77 -4.93 -26.74
N ILE A 204 19.13 -3.65 -26.89
CA ILE A 204 19.67 -2.82 -25.78
C ILE A 204 18.65 -2.72 -24.65
N LEU A 205 17.38 -2.44 -24.98
CA LEU A 205 16.29 -2.31 -24.04
C LEU A 205 16.04 -3.62 -23.28
N PHE A 206 16.05 -4.76 -23.98
CA PHE A 206 15.91 -6.07 -23.36
C PHE A 206 17.05 -6.35 -22.35
N VAL A 207 18.30 -6.06 -22.73
CA VAL A 207 19.44 -6.17 -21.80
C VAL A 207 19.29 -5.23 -20.61
N ALA A 208 18.82 -4.00 -20.82
CA ALA A 208 18.58 -3.04 -19.75
C ALA A 208 17.49 -3.52 -18.77
N VAL A 209 16.40 -4.14 -19.27
CA VAL A 209 15.34 -4.73 -18.45
C VAL A 209 15.88 -5.92 -17.63
N LEU A 210 16.75 -6.76 -18.21
CA LEU A 210 17.38 -7.85 -17.46
C LEU A 210 18.28 -7.34 -16.33
N ILE A 211 19.06 -6.28 -16.57
CA ILE A 211 19.88 -5.63 -15.54
C ILE A 211 18.99 -5.04 -14.45
N TYR A 212 17.91 -4.36 -14.85
CA TYR A 212 16.92 -3.81 -13.92
C TYR A 212 16.31 -4.91 -13.03
N TRP A 213 15.87 -6.03 -13.61
CA TRP A 213 15.36 -7.18 -12.85
C TRP A 213 16.40 -7.80 -11.92
N TYR A 214 17.66 -7.89 -12.35
CA TYR A 214 18.74 -8.37 -11.50
C TYR A 214 18.86 -7.53 -10.21
N PHE A 215 18.90 -6.20 -10.32
CA PHE A 215 18.95 -5.31 -9.16
C PHE A 215 17.66 -5.34 -8.33
N ALA A 216 16.51 -5.40 -8.99
CA ALA A 216 15.21 -5.44 -8.31
C ALA A 216 15.04 -6.73 -7.49
N ILE A 217 15.36 -7.89 -8.06
CA ILE A 217 15.27 -9.19 -7.38
C ILE A 217 16.26 -9.26 -6.23
N ILE A 218 17.52 -8.85 -6.42
CA ILE A 218 18.51 -8.84 -5.33
C ILE A 218 18.10 -7.89 -4.22
N GLY A 219 17.56 -6.71 -4.55
CA GLY A 219 17.03 -5.78 -3.56
C GLY A 219 15.89 -6.41 -2.77
N ALA A 220 14.94 -7.04 -3.46
CA ALA A 220 13.79 -7.72 -2.85
C ALA A 220 14.21 -8.90 -1.95
N LEU A 221 15.25 -9.65 -2.31
CA LEU A 221 15.79 -10.74 -1.49
C LEU A 221 16.59 -10.25 -0.27
N ARG A 222 17.15 -9.03 -0.33
CA ARG A 222 17.93 -8.43 0.76
C ARG A 222 17.11 -7.67 1.80
N ILE A 223 15.86 -7.36 1.51
CA ILE A 223 15.04 -6.55 2.41
C ILE A 223 14.81 -7.29 3.74
N LYS A 224 15.11 -6.62 4.85
CA LYS A 224 14.91 -7.18 6.19
C LYS A 224 13.57 -6.74 6.75
N THR A 225 12.88 -7.61 7.50
CA THR A 225 11.71 -7.20 8.28
C THR A 225 12.16 -6.52 9.56
N ARG A 226 11.84 -5.23 9.75
CA ARG A 226 12.25 -4.46 10.95
C ARG A 226 11.24 -3.39 11.33
N LEU A 227 10.63 -3.53 12.51
CA LEU A 227 9.74 -2.55 13.11
C LEU A 227 10.43 -1.82 14.28
N ASP A 228 11.33 -0.90 13.95
CA ASP A 228 12.07 -0.16 14.96
C ASP A 228 11.29 1.05 15.48
N THR A 229 11.19 1.16 16.80
CA THR A 229 10.59 2.30 17.50
C THR A 229 11.30 3.62 17.19
N VAL A 230 12.62 3.57 16.92
CA VAL A 230 13.45 4.70 16.50
C VAL A 230 12.92 5.39 15.25
N LYS A 231 12.35 4.62 14.31
CA LYS A 231 11.83 5.15 13.04
C LYS A 231 10.54 5.92 13.23
N ILE A 232 9.72 5.55 14.22
CA ILE A 232 8.44 6.20 14.50
C ILE A 232 8.67 7.56 15.14
N LEU A 233 9.72 7.69 15.95
CA LEU A 233 10.05 8.92 16.64
C LEU A 233 10.68 9.94 15.69
N PRO A 234 10.39 11.25 15.86
CA PRO A 234 11.15 12.32 15.22
C PRO A 234 12.65 12.18 15.51
N ARG A 235 13.49 12.56 14.55
CA ARG A 235 14.95 12.44 14.67
C ARG A 235 15.53 13.22 15.86
N ASP A 236 14.92 14.35 16.17
CA ASP A 236 15.38 15.26 17.23
C ASP A 236 14.70 15.00 18.59
N SER A 237 13.93 13.91 18.71
CA SER A 237 13.22 13.61 19.95
C SER A 237 14.19 13.25 21.10
N PRO A 238 14.02 13.81 22.31
CA PRO A 238 14.85 13.46 23.46
C PRO A 238 14.73 11.98 23.85
N ILE A 239 13.65 11.30 23.45
CA ILE A 239 13.39 9.87 23.70
C ILE A 239 14.37 8.98 22.93
N GLN A 240 15.01 9.49 21.87
CA GLN A 240 16.01 8.74 21.09
C GLN A 240 17.19 8.27 21.96
N LYS A 241 17.64 9.10 22.92
CA LYS A 241 18.79 8.75 23.79
C LYS A 241 18.46 7.63 24.79
N PRO A 242 17.37 7.69 25.59
CA PRO A 242 16.93 6.56 26.41
C PRO A 242 16.71 5.29 25.59
N ASN A 243 16.14 5.39 24.38
CA ASN A 243 15.90 4.23 23.54
C ASN A 243 17.21 3.53 23.09
N ARG A 244 18.25 4.30 22.75
CA ARG A 244 19.59 3.75 22.47
C ARG A 244 20.19 3.05 23.68
N ILE A 245 20.07 3.65 24.88
CA ILE A 245 20.55 3.02 26.12
C ILE A 245 19.81 1.70 26.39
N LEU A 246 18.48 1.69 26.20
CA LEU A 246 17.67 0.50 26.34
C LEU A 246 18.12 -0.61 25.37
N ASN A 247 18.35 -0.26 24.10
CA ASN A 247 18.73 -1.21 23.06
C ASN A 247 20.16 -1.74 23.20
N ASP A 248 21.11 -0.83 23.35
CA ASP A 248 22.53 -1.12 23.21
C ASP A 248 23.14 -1.62 24.53
N ILE A 249 22.55 -1.24 25.67
CA ILE A 249 23.08 -1.58 27.00
C ILE A 249 22.13 -2.53 27.74
N ILE A 250 20.89 -2.12 27.98
CA ILE A 250 19.98 -2.86 28.87
C ILE A 250 19.62 -4.21 28.25
N TRP A 251 19.12 -4.25 27.01
CA TRP A 251 18.75 -5.49 26.34
C TRP A 251 19.95 -6.37 25.96
N ASN A 252 21.15 -5.80 25.90
CA ASN A 252 22.36 -6.59 25.75
C ASN A 252 22.72 -7.33 27.05
N GLU A 253 22.46 -6.74 28.22
CA GLU A 253 22.81 -7.34 29.50
C GLU A 253 21.68 -8.15 30.13
N TYR A 254 20.46 -7.65 30.12
CA TYR A 254 19.34 -8.22 30.86
C TYR A 254 18.02 -8.01 30.12
N HIS A 255 17.47 -9.12 29.65
CA HIS A 255 16.18 -9.18 29.00
C HIS A 255 15.28 -10.19 29.74
N PRO A 256 14.35 -9.72 30.60
CA PRO A 256 13.49 -10.60 31.37
C PRO A 256 12.32 -11.11 30.52
N VAL A 257 12.01 -12.40 30.65
CA VAL A 257 10.80 -13.01 30.11
C VAL A 257 10.00 -13.63 31.25
N THR A 258 8.68 -13.43 31.22
CA THR A 258 7.77 -13.98 32.23
C THR A 258 7.13 -15.24 31.68
N ILE A 259 7.26 -16.34 32.42
CA ILE A 259 6.67 -17.62 32.07
C ILE A 259 5.51 -17.86 33.03
N LEU A 260 4.30 -17.91 32.49
CA LEU A 260 3.06 -18.09 33.23
C LEU A 260 2.65 -19.55 33.22
N ILE A 261 2.30 -20.05 34.40
CA ILE A 261 1.74 -21.38 34.62
C ILE A 261 0.27 -21.20 34.98
N ASN A 262 -0.61 -21.60 34.08
CA ASN A 262 -2.06 -21.34 34.19
C ASN A 262 -2.83 -22.49 34.84
N ASN A 263 -2.25 -23.68 34.90
CA ASN A 263 -2.82 -24.83 35.59
C ASN A 263 -2.21 -25.00 36.99
N PRO A 264 -2.99 -25.49 37.97
CA PRO A 264 -2.51 -25.69 39.33
C PRO A 264 -1.40 -26.74 39.36
N LEU A 265 -0.28 -26.39 40.01
CA LEU A 265 0.83 -27.31 40.24
C LEU A 265 0.59 -28.06 41.55
N ASP A 266 0.71 -29.39 41.55
CA ASP A 266 0.67 -30.19 42.78
C ASP A 266 2.10 -30.55 43.21
N ILE A 267 2.67 -29.77 44.13
CA ILE A 267 4.05 -29.96 44.62
C ILE A 267 4.24 -31.26 45.40
N ARG A 268 3.15 -31.93 45.82
CA ARG A 268 3.20 -33.16 46.62
C ARG A 268 3.53 -34.39 45.77
N LYS A 269 3.24 -34.34 44.46
CA LYS A 269 3.42 -35.44 43.52
C LYS A 269 4.78 -35.35 42.84
N ARG A 270 5.53 -36.45 42.84
CA ARG A 270 6.89 -36.47 42.28
C ARG A 270 6.90 -36.28 40.77
N GLN A 271 5.96 -36.89 40.06
CA GLN A 271 5.88 -36.80 38.59
C GLN A 271 5.62 -35.36 38.11
N THR A 272 4.62 -34.69 38.71
CA THR A 272 4.28 -33.30 38.40
C THR A 272 5.42 -32.34 38.74
N MET A 273 6.09 -32.57 39.86
CA MET A 273 7.25 -31.78 40.26
C MET A 273 8.44 -31.96 39.31
N GLN A 274 8.76 -33.20 38.92
CA GLN A 274 9.82 -33.48 37.93
C GLN A 274 9.51 -32.84 36.58
N ARG A 275 8.24 -32.90 36.14
CA ARG A 275 7.79 -32.27 34.91
C ARG A 275 7.96 -30.75 34.95
N PHE A 276 7.64 -30.13 36.08
CA PHE A 276 7.84 -28.70 36.27
C PHE A 276 9.33 -28.31 36.29
N TRP A 277 10.19 -29.11 36.93
CA TRP A 277 11.63 -28.83 36.90
C TRP A 277 12.23 -29.02 35.50
N GLN A 278 11.78 -30.00 34.72
CA GLN A 278 12.15 -30.12 33.31
C GLN A 278 11.79 -28.87 32.51
N LEU A 279 10.59 -28.31 32.72
CA LEU A 279 10.19 -27.04 32.08
C LEU A 279 11.16 -25.91 32.44
N VAL A 280 11.50 -25.77 33.72
CA VAL A 280 12.45 -24.73 34.18
C VAL A 280 13.83 -24.94 33.57
N ASP A 281 14.32 -26.19 33.56
CA ASP A 281 15.62 -26.54 32.98
C ASP A 281 15.66 -26.30 31.47
N ASP A 282 14.58 -26.55 30.74
CA ASP A 282 14.48 -26.27 29.30
C ASP A 282 14.61 -24.76 29.02
N PHE A 283 14.00 -23.91 29.83
CA PHE A 283 14.18 -22.45 29.71
C PHE A 283 15.57 -21.98 30.18
N GLU A 284 16.14 -22.58 31.21
CA GLU A 284 17.44 -22.19 31.76
C GLU A 284 18.62 -22.67 30.90
N SER A 285 18.44 -23.76 30.15
CA SER A 285 19.45 -24.35 29.27
C SER A 285 19.51 -23.71 27.89
N LEU A 286 18.51 -22.88 27.53
CA LEU A 286 18.52 -22.18 26.25
C LEU A 286 19.79 -21.33 26.08
N PRO A 287 20.35 -21.28 24.85
CA PRO A 287 21.47 -20.39 24.57
C PRO A 287 21.05 -18.95 24.86
N LEU A 288 21.98 -18.15 25.38
CA LEU A 288 21.77 -16.77 25.82
C LEU A 288 21.03 -16.59 27.16
N CYS A 289 20.50 -17.66 27.77
CA CYS A 289 19.99 -17.58 29.13
C CYS A 289 21.14 -17.26 30.11
N LYS A 290 20.87 -16.46 31.14
CA LYS A 290 21.82 -16.20 32.24
C LYS A 290 21.86 -17.34 33.27
N GLY A 291 21.03 -18.37 33.08
CA GLY A 291 20.97 -19.57 33.91
C GLY A 291 20.21 -19.37 35.21
N ASN A 292 20.27 -20.38 36.08
CA ASN A 292 19.50 -20.48 37.32
C ASN A 292 19.63 -19.29 38.28
N ILE A 293 20.79 -18.63 38.32
CA ILE A 293 21.05 -17.46 39.18
C ILE A 293 20.13 -16.29 38.81
N SER A 294 19.75 -16.19 37.54
CA SER A 294 18.90 -15.10 37.04
C SER A 294 17.40 -15.42 37.08
N THR A 295 17.04 -16.67 37.40
CA THR A 295 15.66 -17.12 37.41
C THR A 295 15.01 -16.80 38.74
N LEU A 296 13.98 -15.97 38.70
CA LEU A 296 13.16 -15.63 39.86
C LEU A 296 11.98 -16.59 39.94
N LEU A 297 12.06 -17.58 40.83
CA LEU A 297 11.06 -18.62 41.02
C LEU A 297 10.76 -18.86 42.51
N TRP A 298 9.51 -18.62 42.91
CA TRP A 298 9.05 -18.77 44.30
C TRP A 298 9.28 -20.17 44.88
N LEU A 299 9.25 -21.21 44.03
CA LEU A 299 9.32 -22.60 44.50
C LEU A 299 10.71 -22.96 45.06
N ARG A 300 11.79 -22.36 44.53
CA ARG A 300 13.15 -22.55 45.05
C ARG A 300 13.28 -21.96 46.46
N ASP A 301 12.75 -20.76 46.64
CA ASP A 301 12.71 -20.06 47.93
C ASP A 301 11.80 -20.77 48.93
N TYR A 302 10.65 -21.29 48.46
CA TYR A 302 9.73 -22.04 49.29
C TYR A 302 10.33 -23.36 49.75
N GLU A 303 11.04 -24.10 48.89
CA GLU A 303 11.75 -25.32 49.29
C GLU A 303 12.82 -25.03 50.35
N HIS A 304 13.56 -23.94 50.20
CA HIS A 304 14.55 -23.50 51.18
C HIS A 304 13.89 -23.15 52.53
N TYR A 305 12.83 -22.35 52.50
CA TYR A 305 12.02 -22.00 53.67
C TYR A 305 11.39 -23.22 54.34
N TYR A 306 10.89 -24.17 53.56
CA TYR A 306 10.22 -25.35 54.10
C TYR A 306 11.15 -26.22 54.93
N LYS A 307 12.40 -26.37 54.46
CA LYS A 307 13.46 -27.19 55.08
C LYS A 307 14.15 -26.49 56.26
N HIS A 308 14.46 -25.19 56.13
CA HIS A 308 15.29 -24.47 57.10
C HIS A 308 14.52 -23.48 57.99
N GLY A 309 13.25 -23.19 57.66
CA GLY A 309 12.46 -22.14 58.31
C GLY A 309 12.89 -20.73 57.92
N ASP A 310 12.37 -19.74 58.64
CA ASP A 310 12.79 -18.34 58.50
C ASP A 310 14.12 -18.11 59.23
N ALA A 311 14.99 -17.26 58.66
CA ALA A 311 16.22 -16.83 59.31
C ALA A 311 15.93 -16.20 60.69
N ILE A 312 14.82 -15.46 60.81
CA ILE A 312 14.37 -14.88 62.09
C ILE A 312 13.94 -15.96 63.07
N SER A 313 13.23 -17.00 62.65
CA SER A 313 12.85 -18.10 63.54
C SER A 313 14.08 -18.88 64.02
N SER A 314 15.10 -19.03 63.18
CA SER A 314 16.37 -19.68 63.55
C SER A 314 17.23 -18.83 64.50
N LEU A 315 17.20 -17.50 64.34
CA LEU A 315 17.83 -16.56 65.26
C LEU A 315 17.10 -16.52 66.61
N TRP A 316 15.76 -16.53 66.58
CA TRP A 316 14.94 -16.58 67.79
C TRP A 316 15.08 -17.91 68.52
N SER A 317 15.14 -19.05 67.82
CA SER A 317 15.40 -20.35 68.46
C SER A 317 16.83 -20.46 69.00
N PHE A 318 17.80 -19.77 68.38
CA PHE A 318 19.17 -19.68 68.91
C PHE A 318 19.24 -18.82 70.19
N PHE A 319 18.48 -17.72 70.25
CA PHE A 319 18.43 -16.86 71.44
C PHE A 319 17.45 -17.34 72.52
N SER A 320 16.49 -18.19 72.17
CA SER A 320 15.53 -18.78 73.08
C SER A 320 15.99 -20.18 73.51
N PHE A 321 16.37 -20.35 74.78
CA PHE A 321 16.58 -21.67 75.42
C PHE A 321 15.23 -22.39 75.63
N GLY A 322 14.54 -22.73 74.55
CA GLY A 322 13.25 -23.41 74.58
C GLY A 322 13.23 -24.55 73.57
N ASP A 323 13.16 -25.78 74.09
CA ASP A 323 12.93 -27.00 73.32
C ASP A 323 11.65 -26.83 72.48
N THR A 324 11.84 -26.59 71.19
CA THR A 324 10.73 -26.61 70.24
C THR A 324 10.59 -28.06 69.78
N GLU A 325 9.74 -28.82 70.48
CA GLU A 325 9.24 -30.10 69.96
C GLU A 325 8.55 -29.82 68.62
N SER A 326 9.28 -30.03 67.53
CA SER A 326 8.72 -30.12 66.20
C SER A 326 7.87 -31.39 66.16
N THR A 327 6.56 -31.25 66.36
CA THR A 327 5.59 -32.29 65.97
C THR A 327 5.69 -32.44 64.46
N SER A 328 6.57 -33.33 64.01
CA SER A 328 6.70 -33.71 62.61
C SER A 328 5.40 -34.42 62.22
N LYS A 329 4.41 -33.68 61.71
CA LYS A 329 3.35 -34.27 60.92
C LYS A 329 4.04 -35.05 59.81
N ILE A 330 3.87 -36.37 59.80
CA ILE A 330 4.39 -37.25 58.75
C ILE A 330 3.81 -36.75 57.43
N SER A 331 4.64 -36.07 56.64
CA SER A 331 4.23 -35.55 55.33
C SER A 331 4.01 -36.75 54.42
N HIS A 332 2.75 -37.03 54.07
CA HIS A 332 2.38 -38.04 53.08
C HIS A 332 2.68 -37.58 51.64
N SER A 333 3.61 -36.64 51.44
CA SER A 333 4.01 -36.15 50.12
C SER A 333 5.14 -37.01 49.54
N GLU A 334 5.08 -37.31 48.24
CA GLU A 334 6.12 -38.08 47.54
C GLU A 334 7.42 -37.30 47.36
N THR A 335 7.35 -35.97 47.50
CA THR A 335 8.44 -35.02 47.31
C THR A 335 9.05 -34.53 48.63
N GLY A 336 8.39 -34.79 49.77
CA GLY A 336 8.77 -34.19 51.06
C GLY A 336 8.38 -32.70 51.19
N LEU A 337 7.55 -32.18 50.28
CA LEU A 337 7.05 -30.80 50.27
C LEU A 337 5.52 -30.78 50.33
N ASP A 338 4.97 -29.89 51.15
CA ASP A 338 3.53 -29.65 51.25
C ASP A 338 3.25 -28.13 51.38
N TYR A 339 2.00 -27.72 51.21
CA TYR A 339 1.48 -26.36 51.26
C TYR A 339 1.13 -25.88 52.68
N ASP A 340 1.41 -26.67 53.71
CA ASP A 340 1.08 -26.38 55.11
C ASP A 340 1.81 -25.13 55.64
N LYS A 341 3.02 -24.85 55.15
CA LYS A 341 3.80 -23.66 55.50
C LYS A 341 3.66 -22.50 54.50
N LEU A 342 2.76 -22.59 53.52
CA LEU A 342 2.61 -21.58 52.47
C LEU A 342 2.09 -20.24 53.03
N GLU A 343 1.15 -20.27 53.97
CA GLU A 343 0.59 -19.05 54.59
C GLU A 343 1.70 -18.26 55.32
N SER A 344 2.48 -18.94 56.17
CA SER A 344 3.59 -18.32 56.90
C SER A 344 4.71 -17.84 55.98
N PHE A 345 4.99 -18.56 54.89
CA PHE A 345 5.94 -18.12 53.86
C PHE A 345 5.50 -16.80 53.21
N LEU A 346 4.22 -16.66 52.84
CA LEU A 346 3.70 -15.46 52.19
C LEU A 346 3.54 -14.27 53.16
N GLU A 347 3.48 -14.52 54.46
CA GLU A 347 3.48 -13.48 55.49
C GLU A 347 4.90 -13.06 55.94
N SER A 348 5.90 -13.92 55.72
CA SER A 348 7.29 -13.65 56.12
C SER A 348 7.80 -12.35 55.49
N PRO A 349 8.45 -11.45 56.27
CA PRO A 349 8.99 -10.19 55.75
C PRO A 349 9.94 -10.35 54.56
N PHE A 350 10.63 -11.49 54.47
CA PHE A 350 11.58 -11.77 53.39
C PHE A 350 10.92 -12.29 52.12
N TYR A 351 9.86 -13.09 52.24
CA TYR A 351 9.26 -13.82 51.10
C TYR A 351 7.89 -13.29 50.67
N LYS A 352 7.29 -12.34 51.42
CA LYS A 352 5.98 -11.74 51.10
C LYS A 352 5.84 -11.17 49.68
N HIS A 353 6.94 -10.81 49.03
CA HIS A 353 6.93 -10.29 47.66
C HIS A 353 6.40 -11.34 46.66
N TRP A 354 6.57 -12.63 46.93
CA TRP A 354 6.06 -13.72 46.11
C TRP A 354 4.54 -13.78 46.02
N ASN A 355 3.81 -13.20 46.98
CA ASN A 355 2.36 -13.10 46.94
C ASN A 355 1.86 -12.38 45.68
N THR A 356 2.66 -11.47 45.11
CA THR A 356 2.33 -10.77 43.86
C THR A 356 2.47 -11.65 42.61
N CYS A 357 3.23 -12.74 42.68
CA CYS A 357 3.56 -13.60 41.54
C CYS A 357 2.67 -14.84 41.42
N MET A 358 1.75 -15.05 42.37
CA MET A 358 0.90 -16.24 42.41
C MET A 358 -0.53 -15.92 42.84
N ILE A 359 -1.46 -16.69 42.31
CA ILE A 359 -2.86 -16.71 42.70
C ILE A 359 -3.06 -17.93 43.57
N VAL A 360 -3.36 -17.70 44.84
CA VAL A 360 -3.60 -18.74 45.84
C VAL A 360 -5.09 -18.85 46.10
N THR A 361 -5.59 -20.08 46.22
CA THR A 361 -6.98 -20.38 46.58
C THR A 361 -7.02 -21.07 47.93
N LYS A 362 -7.87 -20.58 48.85
CA LYS A 362 -8.07 -21.21 50.15
C LYS A 362 -9.06 -22.37 49.99
N THR A 363 -8.60 -23.58 50.28
CA THR A 363 -9.43 -24.79 50.29
C THR A 363 -9.64 -25.27 51.72
N ASN A 364 -10.59 -26.17 51.95
CA ASN A 364 -10.81 -26.79 53.28
C ASN A 364 -9.55 -27.48 53.84
N ASN A 365 -8.59 -27.84 52.96
CA ASN A 365 -7.34 -28.52 53.31
C ASN A 365 -6.12 -27.59 53.30
N GLY A 366 -6.32 -26.26 53.36
CA GLY A 366 -5.26 -25.25 53.35
C GLY A 366 -5.17 -24.44 52.05
N LEU A 367 -4.16 -23.58 51.98
CA LEU A 367 -3.88 -22.75 50.80
C LEU A 367 -3.30 -23.62 49.66
N ARG A 368 -3.72 -23.34 48.43
CA ARG A 368 -3.18 -23.99 47.23
C ARG A 368 -2.83 -22.97 46.16
N VAL A 369 -1.69 -23.16 45.50
CA VAL A 369 -1.29 -22.33 44.37
C VAL A 369 -2.06 -22.77 43.12
N ASN A 370 -2.87 -21.87 42.58
CA ASN A 370 -3.68 -22.14 41.39
C ASN A 370 -2.96 -21.73 40.10
N ARG A 371 -2.40 -20.51 40.09
CA ARG A 371 -1.62 -19.98 38.98
C ARG A 371 -0.43 -19.22 39.52
N PHE A 372 0.65 -19.20 38.78
CA PHE A 372 1.80 -18.37 39.15
C PHE A 372 2.63 -18.08 37.91
N TRP A 373 3.57 -17.17 38.03
CA TRP A 373 4.60 -16.98 37.03
C TRP A 373 5.98 -16.97 37.67
N PHE A 374 6.98 -17.18 36.83
CA PHE A 374 8.38 -16.99 37.17
C PHE A 374 9.09 -16.25 36.04
N ILE A 375 10.24 -15.66 36.34
CA ILE A 375 10.98 -14.84 35.38
C ILE A 375 12.31 -15.52 35.08
N VAL A 376 12.66 -15.59 33.80
CA VAL A 376 13.98 -16.02 33.33
C VAL A 376 14.63 -14.86 32.58
N ALA A 377 15.95 -14.71 32.66
CA ALA A 377 16.65 -13.61 32.00
C ALA A 377 17.61 -14.08 30.92
N TYR A 378 17.61 -13.34 29.81
CA TYR A 378 18.48 -13.57 28.66
C TYR A 378 19.44 -12.39 28.48
N ARG A 379 20.57 -12.64 27.81
CA ARG A 379 21.57 -11.63 27.43
C ARG A 379 21.75 -11.59 25.91
N ASN A 380 22.38 -10.53 25.42
CA ASN A 380 22.70 -10.31 24.02
C ASN A 380 21.48 -10.36 23.09
N THR A 381 20.37 -9.72 23.50
CA THR A 381 19.12 -9.69 22.74
C THR A 381 18.88 -8.36 22.04
N SER A 382 19.91 -7.54 21.79
CA SER A 382 19.76 -6.20 21.20
C SER A 382 19.14 -6.20 19.79
N THR A 383 19.40 -7.24 18.98
CA THR A 383 18.85 -7.34 17.62
C THR A 383 17.50 -8.04 17.59
N TRP A 384 16.57 -7.57 16.75
CA TRP A 384 15.27 -8.21 16.54
C TRP A 384 15.36 -9.63 16.01
N GLU A 385 16.35 -9.94 15.16
CA GLU A 385 16.56 -11.29 14.61
C GLU A 385 16.71 -12.33 15.73
N VAL A 386 17.51 -12.02 16.76
CA VAL A 386 17.69 -12.87 17.96
C VAL A 386 16.41 -12.95 18.80
N ARG A 387 15.64 -11.86 18.94
CA ARG A 387 14.39 -11.87 19.71
C ARG A 387 13.31 -12.72 19.06
N ILE A 388 13.23 -12.67 17.74
CA ILE A 388 12.28 -13.49 16.97
C ILE A 388 12.63 -14.96 17.19
N GLU A 389 13.90 -15.34 17.03
CA GLU A 389 14.36 -16.72 17.26
C GLU A 389 14.11 -17.17 18.71
N LEU A 390 14.39 -16.33 19.70
CA LEU A 390 14.13 -16.63 21.11
C LEU A 390 12.62 -16.81 21.39
N MET A 391 11.78 -15.93 20.86
CA MET A 391 10.33 -16.03 21.03
C MET A 391 9.77 -17.32 20.42
N GLU A 392 10.25 -17.72 19.24
CA GLU A 392 9.86 -19.00 18.62
C GLU A 392 10.28 -20.20 19.48
N LYS A 393 11.52 -20.21 20.00
CA LYS A 393 12.00 -21.27 20.92
C LYS A 393 11.22 -21.30 22.23
N TRP A 394 10.89 -20.14 22.80
CA TRP A 394 10.08 -20.06 24.01
C TRP A 394 8.69 -20.65 23.80
N ARG A 395 8.09 -20.40 22.63
CA ARG A 395 6.79 -20.97 22.26
C ARG A 395 6.87 -22.48 22.03
N GLU A 396 7.93 -22.95 21.37
CA GLU A 396 8.18 -24.39 21.18
C GLU A 396 8.29 -25.13 22.53
N ILE A 397 9.04 -24.55 23.49
CA ILE A 397 9.11 -25.10 24.85
C ILE A 397 7.72 -25.07 25.48
N ALA A 398 7.01 -23.94 25.49
CA ALA A 398 5.68 -23.84 26.10
C ALA A 398 4.68 -24.86 25.51
N ASP A 399 4.72 -25.10 24.20
CA ASP A 399 3.88 -26.06 23.49
C ASP A 399 4.17 -27.52 23.87
N ASN A 400 5.39 -27.82 24.36
CA ASN A 400 5.74 -29.15 24.87
C ASN A 400 5.11 -29.45 26.24
N TYR A 401 4.67 -28.43 26.99
CA TYR A 401 4.12 -28.55 28.36
C TYR A 401 2.64 -28.14 28.44
N LYS A 402 1.81 -28.71 27.55
CA LYS A 402 0.36 -28.45 27.51
C LYS A 402 -0.38 -28.83 28.80
N ASP A 403 0.15 -29.78 29.56
CA ASP A 403 -0.38 -30.20 30.86
C ASP A 403 -0.34 -29.08 31.91
N LEU A 404 0.66 -28.20 31.84
CA LEU A 404 0.82 -27.03 32.72
C LEU A 404 0.17 -25.75 32.15
N ASN A 405 -0.29 -25.80 30.89
CA ASN A 405 -0.83 -24.66 30.15
C ASN A 405 0.10 -23.43 30.25
N VAL A 406 1.33 -23.62 29.79
CA VAL A 406 2.39 -22.62 29.87
C VAL A 406 2.14 -21.51 28.86
N THR A 407 2.31 -20.26 29.27
CA THR A 407 2.27 -19.10 28.38
C THR A 407 3.49 -18.23 28.62
N VAL A 408 4.15 -17.81 27.54
CA VAL A 408 5.31 -16.93 27.61
C VAL A 408 4.87 -15.50 27.32
N TRP A 409 5.20 -14.58 28.22
CA TRP A 409 4.91 -13.16 28.09
C TRP A 409 6.19 -12.35 28.13
N GLU A 410 6.38 -11.52 27.11
CA GLU A 410 7.44 -10.52 27.02
C GLU A 410 6.79 -9.21 26.58
N ALA A 411 7.25 -8.10 27.16
CA ALA A 411 6.61 -6.80 27.00
C ALA A 411 6.54 -6.31 25.53
N ASN A 412 7.52 -6.68 24.71
CA ASN A 412 7.62 -6.34 23.29
C ASN A 412 7.18 -7.48 22.35
N GLY A 413 6.58 -8.55 22.86
CA GLY A 413 6.22 -9.73 22.07
C GLY A 413 5.25 -9.41 20.93
N MET A 414 4.40 -8.40 21.11
CA MET A 414 3.49 -7.89 20.08
C MET A 414 4.23 -7.44 18.80
N PHE A 415 5.44 -6.87 18.93
CA PHE A 415 6.24 -6.45 17.79
C PHE A 415 6.82 -7.66 17.05
N VAL A 416 7.24 -8.68 17.79
CA VAL A 416 7.71 -9.95 17.21
C VAL A 416 6.58 -10.61 16.42
N ASP A 417 5.37 -10.69 16.97
CA ASP A 417 4.20 -11.24 16.29
C ASP A 417 3.86 -10.49 15.00
N GLN A 418 3.92 -9.16 15.04
CA GLN A 418 3.73 -8.35 13.86
C GLN A 418 4.83 -8.62 12.82
N MET A 419 6.10 -8.69 13.23
CA MET A 419 7.23 -8.93 12.33
C MET A 419 7.22 -10.31 11.66
N LEU A 420 6.77 -11.34 12.39
CA LEU A 420 6.58 -12.69 11.85
C LEU A 420 5.49 -12.75 10.77
N SER A 421 4.42 -11.96 10.93
CA SER A 421 3.31 -11.93 9.96
C SER A 421 3.56 -11.03 8.75
N LEU A 422 4.41 -10.01 8.86
CA LEU A 422 4.61 -8.98 7.83
C LEU A 422 4.96 -9.52 6.45
N LYS A 423 5.94 -10.43 6.35
CA LYS A 423 6.38 -10.99 5.07
C LYS A 423 5.25 -11.72 4.35
N THR A 424 4.52 -12.56 5.09
CA THR A 424 3.39 -13.33 4.56
C THR A 424 2.28 -12.41 4.10
N VAL A 425 1.92 -11.40 4.90
CA VAL A 425 0.88 -10.42 4.54
C VAL A 425 1.26 -9.62 3.31
N ALA A 426 2.51 -9.12 3.22
CA ALA A 426 2.98 -8.37 2.06
C ALA A 426 2.90 -9.17 0.76
N ILE A 427 3.33 -10.45 0.78
CA ILE A 427 3.25 -11.32 -0.41
C ILE A 427 1.79 -11.64 -0.76
N GLN A 428 0.96 -12.00 0.22
CA GLN A 428 -0.45 -12.35 -0.02
C GLN A 428 -1.24 -11.15 -0.58
N THR A 429 -1.13 -9.98 0.06
CA THR A 429 -1.83 -8.77 -0.40
C THR A 429 -1.27 -8.27 -1.73
N GLY A 430 0.04 -8.30 -1.94
CA GLY A 430 0.67 -7.89 -3.20
C GLY A 430 0.26 -8.78 -4.37
N THR A 431 0.30 -10.11 -4.19
CA THR A 431 -0.14 -11.07 -5.22
C THR A 431 -1.63 -10.97 -5.53
N LEU A 432 -2.48 -10.86 -4.50
CA LEU A 432 -3.91 -10.63 -4.67
C LEU A 432 -4.17 -9.33 -5.46
N THR A 433 -3.45 -8.25 -5.14
CA THR A 433 -3.57 -6.97 -5.85
C THR A 433 -3.20 -7.13 -7.33
N LEU A 434 -2.07 -7.78 -7.66
CA LEU A 434 -1.67 -8.03 -9.06
C LEU A 434 -2.69 -8.87 -9.84
N ILE A 435 -3.30 -9.87 -9.20
CA ILE A 435 -4.38 -10.68 -9.80
C ILE A 435 -5.59 -9.79 -10.08
N CYS A 436 -6.03 -9.00 -9.11
CA CYS A 436 -7.14 -8.06 -9.28
C CYS A 436 -6.86 -7.05 -10.39
N MET A 437 -5.65 -6.49 -10.47
CA MET A 437 -5.28 -5.56 -11.54
C MET A 437 -5.34 -6.22 -12.92
N THR A 438 -4.87 -7.46 -13.03
CA THR A 438 -4.97 -8.23 -14.28
C THR A 438 -6.44 -8.46 -14.68
N ILE A 439 -7.32 -8.74 -13.72
CA ILE A 439 -8.76 -8.87 -13.97
C ILE A 439 -9.35 -7.54 -14.45
N VAL A 440 -9.02 -6.42 -13.81
CA VAL A 440 -9.51 -5.11 -14.25
C VAL A 440 -9.01 -4.79 -15.67
N CYS A 441 -7.72 -4.97 -15.96
CA CYS A 441 -7.19 -4.81 -17.31
C CYS A 441 -7.91 -5.71 -18.32
N ALA A 442 -8.25 -6.95 -17.95
CA ALA A 442 -8.99 -7.87 -18.81
C ALA A 442 -10.45 -7.46 -19.09
N LEU A 443 -11.07 -6.69 -18.20
CA LEU A 443 -12.43 -6.19 -18.40
C LEU A 443 -12.51 -5.10 -19.46
N PHE A 444 -11.44 -4.33 -19.67
CA PHE A 444 -11.43 -3.17 -20.56
C PHE A 444 -10.54 -3.33 -21.81
N ILE A 445 -9.53 -4.20 -21.76
CA ILE A 445 -8.61 -4.43 -22.89
C ILE A 445 -9.05 -5.68 -23.67
N PRO A 446 -9.36 -5.57 -24.97
CA PRO A 446 -9.90 -6.69 -25.76
C PRO A 446 -8.92 -7.81 -26.08
N ASN A 447 -7.62 -7.52 -26.06
CA ASN A 447 -6.58 -8.43 -26.52
C ASN A 447 -5.86 -9.12 -25.34
N PRO A 448 -5.84 -10.47 -25.29
CA PRO A 448 -5.18 -11.23 -24.22
C PRO A 448 -3.67 -11.03 -24.16
N CYS A 449 -2.99 -10.85 -25.29
CA CYS A 449 -1.56 -10.59 -25.35
C CYS A 449 -1.22 -9.21 -24.76
N SER A 450 -2.06 -8.20 -25.00
CA SER A 450 -1.90 -6.88 -24.38
C SER A 450 -2.20 -6.90 -22.89
N ILE A 451 -3.16 -7.70 -22.43
CA ILE A 451 -3.39 -7.91 -21.00
C ILE A 451 -2.14 -8.53 -20.36
N ILE A 452 -1.60 -9.61 -20.94
CA ILE A 452 -0.41 -10.29 -20.40
C ILE A 452 0.80 -9.36 -20.35
N THR A 453 1.06 -8.61 -21.42
CA THR A 453 2.20 -7.68 -21.46
C THR A 453 2.03 -6.50 -20.49
N ALA A 454 0.82 -5.96 -20.34
CA ALA A 454 0.51 -4.97 -19.32
C ALA A 454 0.73 -5.53 -17.91
N SER A 455 0.21 -6.73 -17.62
CA SER A 455 0.39 -7.40 -16.32
C SER A 455 1.86 -7.68 -16.00
N ILE A 456 2.67 -8.10 -16.98
CA ILE A 456 4.11 -8.27 -16.81
C ILE A 456 4.79 -6.92 -16.53
N ALA A 457 4.38 -5.84 -17.19
CA ALA A 457 4.90 -4.50 -16.92
C ALA A 457 4.54 -4.03 -15.51
N ILE A 458 3.30 -4.21 -15.06
CA ILE A 458 2.84 -3.90 -13.69
C ILE A 458 3.64 -4.68 -12.65
N ALA A 459 3.80 -5.99 -12.85
CA ALA A 459 4.59 -6.84 -11.95
C ALA A 459 6.07 -6.42 -11.93
N SER A 460 6.64 -6.08 -13.09
CA SER A 460 8.01 -5.56 -13.23
C SER A 460 8.21 -4.26 -12.46
N ILE A 461 7.31 -3.28 -12.63
CA ILE A 461 7.34 -2.00 -11.89
C ILE A 461 7.25 -2.26 -10.38
N SER A 462 6.30 -3.08 -9.96
CA SER A 462 6.07 -3.40 -8.55
C SER A 462 7.30 -4.05 -7.89
N LEU A 463 7.93 -5.01 -8.59
CA LEU A 463 9.17 -5.65 -8.17
C LEU A 463 10.32 -4.66 -8.09
N GLY A 464 10.42 -3.73 -9.05
CA GLY A 464 11.43 -2.67 -9.01
C GLY A 464 11.22 -1.69 -7.86
N VAL A 465 9.99 -1.23 -7.62
CA VAL A 465 9.69 -0.35 -6.48
C VAL A 465 10.12 -1.05 -5.18
N PHE A 466 9.72 -2.31 -4.99
CA PHE A 466 10.08 -3.08 -3.82
C PHE A 466 11.60 -3.29 -3.68
N GLY A 467 12.27 -3.67 -4.76
CA GLY A 467 13.70 -3.92 -4.77
C GLY A 467 14.55 -2.67 -4.54
N PHE A 468 14.25 -1.56 -5.22
CA PHE A 468 14.97 -0.30 -5.09
C PHE A 468 14.73 0.40 -3.75
N LEU A 469 13.59 0.19 -3.10
CA LEU A 469 13.38 0.64 -1.71
C LEU A 469 14.38 -0.01 -0.74
N SER A 470 14.69 -1.30 -0.93
CA SER A 470 15.73 -2.00 -0.15
C SER A 470 17.11 -1.38 -0.37
N TRP A 471 17.46 -1.02 -1.61
CA TRP A 471 18.70 -0.29 -1.92
C TRP A 471 18.76 1.12 -1.30
N TRP A 472 17.61 1.73 -1.00
CA TRP A 472 17.50 2.97 -0.25
C TRP A 472 17.49 2.78 1.28
N ASN A 473 17.82 1.58 1.76
CA ASN A 473 17.86 1.18 3.17
C ASN A 473 16.50 1.31 3.87
N PHE A 474 15.41 1.03 3.16
CA PHE A 474 14.12 0.80 3.80
C PHE A 474 13.95 -0.68 4.13
N ASP A 475 13.46 -0.93 5.34
CA ASP A 475 13.13 -2.27 5.80
C ASP A 475 11.66 -2.56 5.50
N LEU A 476 11.32 -3.85 5.42
CA LEU A 476 9.94 -4.30 5.31
C LEU A 476 9.24 -4.10 6.66
N ASP A 477 8.31 -3.15 6.66
CA ASP A 477 7.50 -2.77 7.79
C ASP A 477 6.04 -2.53 7.33
N PRO A 478 5.10 -2.27 8.24
CA PRO A 478 3.72 -2.07 7.85
C PRO A 478 3.55 -0.87 6.88
N VAL A 479 4.28 0.23 7.08
CA VAL A 479 4.12 1.46 6.28
C VAL A 479 4.62 1.25 4.83
N THR A 480 5.79 0.63 4.67
CA THR A 480 6.37 0.25 3.39
C THR A 480 5.52 -0.78 2.65
N THR A 481 4.89 -1.72 3.37
CA THR A 481 3.95 -2.68 2.77
C THR A 481 2.76 -1.97 2.11
N VAL A 482 2.21 -0.94 2.75
CA VAL A 482 1.10 -0.15 2.19
C VAL A 482 1.56 0.71 1.03
N ALA A 483 2.71 1.36 1.17
CA ALA A 483 3.29 2.14 0.09
C ALA A 483 3.56 1.26 -1.15
N MET A 484 3.96 -0.01 -0.95
CA MET A 484 4.08 -1.00 -2.01
C MET A 484 2.72 -1.34 -2.64
N LEU A 485 1.68 -1.63 -1.87
CA LEU A 485 0.32 -1.88 -2.40
C LEU A 485 -0.20 -0.71 -3.24
N MET A 486 -0.06 0.50 -2.71
CA MET A 486 -0.38 1.74 -3.42
C MET A 486 0.41 1.84 -4.74
N SER A 487 1.70 1.49 -4.75
CA SER A 487 2.51 1.52 -5.97
C SER A 487 2.01 0.56 -7.05
N ILE A 488 1.44 -0.59 -6.67
CA ILE A 488 0.82 -1.51 -7.64
C ILE A 488 -0.36 -0.81 -8.33
N GLY A 489 -1.24 -0.16 -7.56
CA GLY A 489 -2.37 0.62 -8.08
C GLY A 489 -1.93 1.70 -9.07
N LEU A 490 -1.02 2.59 -8.64
CA LEU A 490 -0.50 3.70 -9.46
C LEU A 490 0.27 3.25 -10.70
N SER A 491 0.81 2.03 -10.72
CA SER A 491 1.53 1.51 -11.88
C SER A 491 0.60 1.05 -13.01
N VAL A 492 -0.65 0.71 -12.69
CA VAL A 492 -1.65 0.31 -13.67
C VAL A 492 -1.99 1.48 -14.58
N ASP A 493 -2.09 2.69 -14.04
CA ASP A 493 -2.49 3.89 -14.77
C ASP A 493 -1.68 4.04 -16.06
N PHE A 494 -0.35 4.07 -15.94
CA PHE A 494 0.53 4.27 -17.09
C PHE A 494 0.51 3.11 -18.09
N THR A 495 0.44 1.87 -17.61
CA THR A 495 0.56 0.67 -18.46
C THR A 495 -0.76 0.30 -19.14
N ALA A 496 -1.89 0.50 -18.46
CA ALA A 496 -3.22 0.24 -18.97
C ALA A 496 -3.62 1.24 -20.06
N HIS A 497 -3.36 2.55 -19.88
CA HIS A 497 -3.68 3.55 -20.92
C HIS A 497 -2.94 3.27 -22.22
N VAL A 498 -1.65 3.00 -22.14
CA VAL A 498 -0.83 2.71 -23.32
C VAL A 498 -1.31 1.42 -24.00
N SER A 499 -1.57 0.37 -23.23
CA SER A 499 -2.07 -0.91 -23.77
C SER A 499 -3.46 -0.77 -24.41
N TYR A 500 -4.35 -0.01 -23.78
CA TYR A 500 -5.70 0.26 -24.29
C TYR A 500 -5.65 1.03 -25.60
N HIS A 501 -4.93 2.17 -25.64
CA HIS A 501 -4.85 3.01 -26.83
C HIS A 501 -4.07 2.37 -27.98
N TYR A 502 -3.17 1.44 -27.71
CA TYR A 502 -2.48 0.64 -28.75
C TYR A 502 -3.41 -0.37 -29.42
N GLN A 503 -4.42 -0.87 -28.70
CA GLN A 503 -5.40 -1.82 -29.23
C GLN A 503 -6.56 -1.18 -30.01
N LEU A 504 -6.63 0.16 -30.04
CA LEU A 504 -7.61 0.86 -30.86
C LEU A 504 -7.33 0.62 -32.36
N THR A 505 -8.33 0.12 -33.08
CA THR A 505 -8.21 -0.19 -34.52
C THR A 505 -8.50 1.00 -35.42
N ASN A 506 -9.23 2.00 -34.90
CA ASN A 506 -9.67 3.15 -35.66
C ASN A 506 -9.39 4.41 -34.84
N ARG A 507 -8.81 5.43 -35.49
CA ARG A 507 -8.79 6.80 -34.95
C ARG A 507 -10.01 7.54 -35.46
N ARG A 508 -10.53 8.47 -34.65
CA ARG A 508 -11.64 9.34 -35.06
C ARG A 508 -11.11 10.74 -35.29
N GLU A 509 -11.33 11.25 -36.49
CA GLU A 509 -11.03 12.63 -36.85
C GLU A 509 -12.31 13.34 -37.28
N ILE A 510 -12.37 14.64 -36.99
CA ILE A 510 -13.47 15.48 -37.43
C ILE A 510 -13.08 16.06 -38.79
N GLN A 511 -13.62 15.48 -39.86
CA GLN A 511 -13.45 15.99 -41.22
C GLN A 511 -14.77 16.58 -41.69
N ASN A 512 -14.75 17.83 -42.17
CA ASN A 512 -15.93 18.54 -42.68
C ASN A 512 -17.14 18.51 -41.71
N LYS A 513 -16.91 18.71 -40.41
CA LYS A 513 -17.93 18.65 -39.34
C LYS A 513 -18.60 17.28 -39.14
N LYS A 514 -18.13 16.21 -39.79
CA LYS A 514 -18.57 14.83 -39.56
C LYS A 514 -17.47 14.03 -38.87
N ILE A 515 -17.86 13.14 -37.95
CA ILE A 515 -16.95 12.23 -37.26
C ILE A 515 -16.63 11.08 -38.21
N VAL A 516 -15.39 11.02 -38.72
CA VAL A 516 -14.94 9.97 -39.63
C VAL A 516 -14.05 8.99 -38.86
N LYS A 517 -14.35 7.68 -38.96
CA LYS A 517 -13.51 6.60 -38.42
C LYS A 517 -12.46 6.22 -39.46
N ILE A 518 -11.20 6.51 -39.18
CA ILE A 518 -10.07 6.18 -40.05
C ILE A 518 -9.38 4.93 -39.48
N PRO A 519 -9.26 3.84 -40.26
CA PRO A 519 -8.58 2.64 -39.80
C PRO A 519 -7.07 2.88 -39.66
N ILE A 520 -6.51 2.50 -38.51
CA ILE A 520 -5.06 2.59 -38.24
C ILE A 520 -4.40 1.33 -38.81
N LYS A 521 -3.49 1.48 -39.76
CA LYS A 521 -2.86 0.36 -40.47
C LYS A 521 -1.37 0.27 -40.13
N GLY A 522 -0.99 -0.90 -39.61
CA GLY A 522 0.40 -1.23 -39.30
C GLY A 522 0.85 -0.77 -37.91
N THR A 523 1.93 -1.39 -37.46
CA THR A 523 2.50 -1.22 -36.11
C THR A 523 2.96 0.21 -35.84
N HIS A 524 3.61 0.84 -36.82
CA HIS A 524 4.12 2.22 -36.69
C HIS A 524 3.01 3.24 -36.49
N GLU A 525 1.92 3.14 -37.27
CA GLU A 525 0.81 4.09 -37.15
C GLU A 525 0.06 3.91 -35.83
N LYS A 526 -0.05 2.67 -35.33
CA LYS A 526 -0.58 2.39 -33.98
C LYS A 526 0.29 3.02 -32.91
N LEU A 527 1.60 2.79 -32.97
CA LEU A 527 2.56 3.34 -32.01
C LEU A 527 2.55 4.88 -31.98
N GLU A 528 2.59 5.50 -33.16
CA GLU A 528 2.53 6.97 -33.31
C GLU A 528 1.23 7.53 -32.72
N HIS A 529 0.08 6.91 -33.03
CA HIS A 529 -1.22 7.34 -32.51
C HIS A 529 -1.32 7.20 -30.98
N THR A 530 -0.86 6.08 -30.42
CA THR A 530 -0.87 5.86 -28.96
C THR A 530 -0.01 6.91 -28.24
N LEU A 531 1.23 7.11 -28.68
CA LEU A 531 2.15 8.04 -28.04
C LEU A 531 1.74 9.51 -28.21
N GLN A 532 1.14 9.87 -29.35
CA GLN A 532 0.59 11.20 -29.58
C GLN A 532 -0.59 11.51 -28.65
N THR A 533 -1.45 10.52 -28.40
CA THR A 533 -2.68 10.72 -27.62
C THR A 533 -2.40 10.74 -26.13
N VAL A 534 -1.55 9.83 -25.64
CA VAL A 534 -1.40 9.54 -24.21
C VAL A 534 -0.06 10.05 -23.64
N GLY A 535 0.98 10.21 -24.46
CA GLY A 535 2.34 10.49 -23.99
C GLY A 535 2.49 11.80 -23.20
N TRP A 536 2.00 12.92 -23.74
CA TRP A 536 2.07 14.21 -23.05
C TRP A 536 1.21 14.26 -21.77
N PRO A 537 -0.08 13.86 -21.80
CA PRO A 537 -0.89 13.76 -20.59
C PRO A 537 -0.25 12.94 -19.48
N MET A 538 0.32 11.77 -19.80
CA MET A 538 0.97 10.91 -18.81
C MET A 538 2.20 11.55 -18.15
N ILE A 539 3.04 12.25 -18.91
CA ILE A 539 4.21 12.94 -18.34
C ILE A 539 3.74 14.06 -17.41
N GLN A 540 2.72 14.82 -17.82
CA GLN A 540 2.14 15.89 -17.03
C GLN A 540 1.50 15.38 -15.73
N ALA A 541 0.75 14.29 -15.84
CA ALA A 541 0.16 13.56 -14.74
C ALA A 541 1.21 13.07 -13.74
N GLY A 542 2.20 12.29 -14.18
CA GLY A 542 3.24 11.78 -13.30
C GLY A 542 4.04 12.88 -12.62
N ALA A 543 4.37 13.96 -13.35
CA ALA A 543 5.01 15.13 -12.75
C ALA A 543 4.13 15.79 -11.67
N SER A 544 2.81 15.85 -11.89
CA SER A 544 1.88 16.41 -10.92
C SER A 544 1.78 15.58 -9.64
N THR A 545 1.71 14.25 -9.75
CA THR A 545 1.68 13.33 -8.60
C THR A 545 2.92 13.50 -7.74
N VAL A 546 4.11 13.62 -8.35
CA VAL A 546 5.35 13.91 -7.62
C VAL A 546 5.29 15.27 -6.94
N MET A 547 4.87 16.32 -7.66
CA MET A 547 4.79 17.68 -7.10
C MET A 547 3.81 17.79 -5.93
N CYS A 548 2.72 17.02 -5.93
CA CYS A 548 1.73 16.99 -4.84
C CYS A 548 2.31 16.42 -3.54
N VAL A 549 3.29 15.52 -3.62
CA VAL A 549 3.87 14.85 -2.43
C VAL A 549 5.16 15.49 -1.93
N LEU A 550 5.82 16.33 -2.73
CA LEU A 550 7.05 17.04 -2.32
C LEU A 550 6.95 17.78 -0.97
N PRO A 551 5.82 18.44 -0.61
CA PRO A 551 5.71 19.13 0.68
C PRO A 551 5.93 18.21 1.89
N LEU A 552 5.69 16.90 1.74
CA LEU A 552 5.88 15.92 2.81
C LEU A 552 7.35 15.73 3.20
N ILE A 553 8.30 16.13 2.35
CA ILE A 553 9.75 16.07 2.64
C ILE A 553 10.08 16.96 3.85
N PHE A 554 9.37 18.08 4.03
CA PHE A 554 9.63 19.03 5.12
C PHE A 554 9.20 18.51 6.50
N LEU A 555 8.36 17.48 6.58
CA LEU A 555 7.91 16.89 7.85
C LEU A 555 9.02 16.11 8.58
N GLN A 556 10.13 15.80 7.91
CA GLN A 556 11.30 15.09 8.45
C GLN A 556 10.97 13.82 9.28
N SER A 557 9.84 13.20 8.97
CA SER A 557 9.30 12.03 9.66
C SER A 557 9.39 10.80 8.76
N TYR A 558 9.55 9.63 9.36
CA TYR A 558 9.78 8.39 8.61
C TYR A 558 8.62 8.03 7.67
N ALA A 559 7.38 7.98 8.18
CA ALA A 559 6.23 7.53 7.40
C ALA A 559 5.98 8.40 6.14
N PRO A 560 5.92 9.75 6.23
CA PRO A 560 5.83 10.60 5.04
C PRO A 560 7.00 10.39 4.06
N MET A 561 8.22 10.20 4.56
CA MET A 561 9.39 9.96 3.71
C MET A 561 9.30 8.65 2.92
N VAL A 562 8.72 7.59 3.52
CA VAL A 562 8.45 6.32 2.83
C VAL A 562 7.52 6.56 1.64
N PHE A 563 6.39 7.26 1.85
CA PHE A 563 5.44 7.57 0.78
C PHE A 563 6.08 8.41 -0.33
N VAL A 564 6.79 9.49 0.01
CA VAL A 564 7.45 10.35 -1.00
C VAL A 564 8.41 9.54 -1.87
N LYS A 565 9.31 8.79 -1.24
CA LYS A 565 10.31 7.99 -1.98
C LYS A 565 9.64 6.93 -2.84
N THR A 566 8.64 6.22 -2.29
CA THR A 566 7.91 5.20 -3.03
C THR A 566 7.17 5.79 -4.24
N ILE A 567 6.56 6.98 -4.09
CA ILE A 567 5.83 7.66 -5.16
C ILE A 567 6.77 8.16 -6.26
N ILE A 568 7.91 8.74 -5.89
CA ILE A 568 8.94 9.14 -6.86
C ILE A 568 9.43 7.91 -7.65
N LEU A 569 9.65 6.79 -6.96
CA LEU A 569 10.16 5.56 -7.55
C LEU A 569 9.12 4.93 -8.49
N VAL A 570 7.86 4.79 -8.06
CA VAL A 570 6.81 4.21 -8.89
C VAL A 570 6.53 5.08 -10.10
N VAL A 571 6.38 6.40 -9.96
CA VAL A 571 6.13 7.28 -11.11
C VAL A 571 7.28 7.21 -12.12
N SER A 572 8.53 7.21 -11.65
CA SER A 572 9.71 7.10 -12.52
C SER A 572 9.73 5.77 -13.29
N TRP A 573 9.50 4.65 -12.60
CA TRP A 573 9.48 3.33 -13.25
C TRP A 573 8.26 3.13 -14.13
N SER A 574 7.10 3.67 -13.76
CA SER A 574 5.87 3.60 -14.54
C SER A 574 5.95 4.45 -15.81
N LEU A 575 6.54 5.64 -15.78
CA LEU A 575 6.80 6.42 -16.99
C LEU A 575 7.78 5.71 -17.92
N LEU A 576 8.86 5.13 -17.37
CA LEU A 576 9.82 4.36 -18.15
C LEU A 576 9.19 3.10 -18.77
N HIS A 577 8.41 2.35 -17.98
CA HIS A 577 7.75 1.15 -18.48
C HIS A 577 6.62 1.49 -19.46
N GLY A 578 5.76 2.45 -19.13
CA GLY A 578 4.59 2.82 -19.91
C GLY A 578 4.95 3.52 -21.23
N LEU A 579 5.95 4.41 -21.26
CA LEU A 579 6.27 5.18 -22.46
C LEU A 579 7.40 4.59 -23.31
N ILE A 580 8.28 3.75 -22.72
CA ILE A 580 9.42 3.17 -23.44
C ILE A 580 9.29 1.65 -23.57
N ILE A 581 9.25 0.90 -22.45
CA ILE A 581 9.34 -0.57 -22.49
C ILE A 581 8.11 -1.20 -23.15
N LEU A 582 6.92 -0.82 -22.70
CA LEU A 582 5.67 -1.42 -23.13
C LEU A 582 5.36 -1.12 -24.61
N PRO A 583 5.47 0.13 -25.12
CA PRO A 583 5.26 0.39 -26.54
C PRO A 583 6.27 -0.32 -27.42
N ALA A 584 7.53 -0.40 -26.99
CA ALA A 584 8.56 -1.16 -27.69
C ALA A 584 8.21 -2.66 -27.76
N LEU A 585 7.83 -3.26 -26.62
CA LEU A 585 7.44 -4.66 -26.55
C LEU A 585 6.20 -4.96 -27.41
N LEU A 586 5.17 -4.11 -27.35
CA LEU A 586 3.95 -4.22 -28.15
C LEU A 586 4.23 -4.06 -29.65
N GLY A 587 5.18 -3.21 -30.03
CA GLY A 587 5.62 -3.02 -31.42
C GLY A 587 6.47 -4.18 -31.96
N ALA A 588 7.18 -4.90 -31.10
CA ALA A 588 7.98 -6.07 -31.49
C ALA A 588 7.14 -7.34 -31.70
N LEU A 589 5.93 -7.40 -31.14
CA LEU A 589 5.07 -8.58 -31.22
C LEU A 589 4.49 -8.76 -32.64
N PRO A 590 4.38 -10.01 -33.14
CA PRO A 590 3.81 -10.28 -34.45
C PRO A 590 2.31 -9.95 -34.51
N ASP A 591 1.87 -9.45 -35.67
CA ASP A 591 0.49 -8.99 -35.91
C ASP A 591 -0.59 -10.04 -35.57
N CYS A 592 -0.25 -11.33 -35.66
CA CYS A 592 -1.15 -12.43 -35.30
C CYS A 592 -1.54 -12.41 -33.81
N LEU A 593 -0.61 -12.06 -32.92
CA LEU A 593 -0.86 -11.97 -31.48
C LEU A 593 -1.55 -10.67 -31.10
N THR A 594 -1.21 -9.56 -31.77
CA THR A 594 -1.80 -8.24 -31.48
C THR A 594 -3.18 -8.03 -32.08
N ASN A 595 -3.64 -8.89 -33.00
CA ASN A 595 -5.00 -8.83 -33.55
C ASN A 595 -5.95 -9.90 -32.97
N ALA A 596 -5.47 -10.76 -32.05
CA ALA A 596 -6.31 -11.71 -31.33
C ALA A 596 -7.27 -10.96 -30.39
N ASN A 597 -8.57 -11.25 -30.45
CA ASN A 597 -9.60 -10.53 -29.70
C ASN A 597 -10.46 -11.51 -28.89
N CYS A 598 -10.40 -11.42 -27.56
CA CYS A 598 -11.12 -12.31 -26.64
C CYS A 598 -12.64 -12.10 -26.70
N TYR A 599 -13.11 -10.87 -26.96
CA TYR A 599 -14.54 -10.59 -27.07
C TYR A 599 -15.17 -11.31 -28.26
N ARG A 600 -14.39 -11.58 -29.33
CA ARG A 600 -14.90 -12.32 -30.49
C ARG A 600 -15.24 -13.78 -30.15
N THR A 601 -14.70 -14.32 -29.06
CA THR A 601 -14.97 -15.70 -28.61
C THR A 601 -16.09 -15.76 -27.57
N PHE A 602 -16.19 -14.74 -26.70
CA PHE A 602 -17.23 -14.66 -25.65
C PHE A 602 -18.54 -14.02 -26.13
N LEU A 603 -18.51 -13.01 -27.00
CA LEU A 603 -19.68 -12.27 -27.49
C LEU A 603 -20.19 -12.75 -28.86
N SER A 604 -19.49 -13.68 -29.55
CA SER A 604 -19.98 -14.23 -30.83
C SER A 604 -21.29 -14.99 -30.72
N THR A 605 -21.71 -15.38 -29.52
CA THR A 605 -23.00 -16.03 -29.27
C THR A 605 -24.15 -15.04 -29.03
N SER A 606 -23.88 -13.75 -28.78
CA SER A 606 -24.90 -12.74 -28.46
C SER A 606 -24.94 -11.55 -29.44
N SER A 607 -23.81 -11.14 -30.01
CA SER A 607 -23.68 -9.85 -30.71
C SER A 607 -24.20 -9.82 -32.16
N GLN A 608 -24.46 -10.95 -32.81
CA GLN A 608 -25.08 -10.91 -34.15
C GLN A 608 -26.54 -10.40 -34.14
N LYS A 609 -27.20 -10.32 -32.97
CA LYS A 609 -28.57 -9.78 -32.85
C LYS A 609 -28.66 -8.30 -32.44
N SER A 610 -27.61 -7.70 -31.87
CA SER A 610 -27.73 -6.36 -31.25
C SER A 610 -27.16 -5.19 -32.08
N CYS A 611 -26.39 -5.45 -33.15
CA CYS A 611 -25.82 -4.40 -34.00
C CYS A 611 -26.71 -4.08 -35.23
N ARG A 612 -28.02 -3.91 -35.02
CA ARG A 612 -28.98 -3.53 -36.07
C ARG A 612 -29.65 -2.17 -35.83
N TYR A 613 -29.11 -1.33 -34.96
CA TYR A 613 -29.69 0.00 -34.72
C TYR A 613 -28.79 1.12 -35.23
N MET A 614 -29.42 1.98 -36.03
CA MET A 614 -28.98 3.19 -36.71
C MET A 614 -28.29 2.99 -38.07
N GLU A 615 -29.12 2.75 -39.08
CA GLU A 615 -28.83 3.19 -40.44
C GLU A 615 -28.80 4.74 -40.51
N PRO A 616 -28.08 5.34 -41.46
CA PRO A 616 -27.85 6.79 -41.54
C PRO A 616 -29.07 7.65 -41.92
N HIS A 617 -30.28 7.10 -41.92
CA HIS A 617 -31.43 7.73 -42.56
C HIS A 617 -32.34 8.57 -41.63
N GLU A 618 -32.08 8.57 -40.31
CA GLU A 618 -32.94 9.28 -39.33
C GLU A 618 -32.32 10.55 -38.72
N MET A 619 -31.05 10.89 -39.01
CA MET A 619 -30.47 12.17 -38.56
C MET A 619 -30.94 13.37 -39.40
N ASP A 620 -31.40 13.16 -40.63
CA ASP A 620 -31.86 14.25 -41.50
C ASP A 620 -33.30 14.71 -41.16
N LEU A 621 -34.01 14.02 -40.26
CA LEU A 621 -35.39 14.36 -39.87
C LEU A 621 -35.49 15.22 -38.60
N MET A 622 -34.43 15.31 -37.78
CA MET A 622 -34.43 16.10 -36.54
C MET A 622 -33.92 17.54 -36.73
N ASP A 623 -33.12 17.81 -37.77
CA ASP A 623 -32.68 19.18 -38.12
C ASP A 623 -33.70 19.93 -39.01
N GLY A 624 -34.77 19.27 -39.46
CA GLY A 624 -35.75 19.81 -40.40
C GLY A 624 -37.09 20.27 -39.80
N GLN A 625 -37.31 20.14 -38.49
CA GLN A 625 -38.63 20.41 -37.87
C GLN A 625 -38.69 21.63 -36.93
N GLU A 626 -37.61 22.40 -36.74
CA GLU A 626 -37.64 23.64 -35.93
C GLU A 626 -37.58 24.96 -36.74
N MET A 627 -37.73 24.91 -38.07
CA MET A 627 -37.90 26.12 -38.90
C MET A 627 -39.06 25.97 -39.88
N GLU A 628 -40.29 25.82 -39.39
CA GLU A 628 -41.52 26.19 -40.12
C GLU A 628 -42.75 26.06 -39.22
N SER A 629 -43.10 27.12 -38.49
CA SER A 629 -44.50 27.46 -38.23
C SER A 629 -44.63 28.92 -37.78
N ASN A 630 -45.42 29.64 -38.58
CA ASN A 630 -45.67 31.07 -38.66
C ASN A 630 -46.35 31.75 -37.46
N ASP A 631 -46.21 33.08 -37.51
CA ASP A 631 -47.11 34.17 -37.07
C ASP A 631 -47.27 34.52 -35.59
#